data_AF-A0AAP3EM76-F1
#
_entry.id   AF-A0AAP3EM76-F1
#
_cell.length_a   1.000
_cell.length_b   1.000
_cell.length_c   1.000
_cell.angle_alpha   90.00
_cell.angle_beta   90.00
_cell.angle_gamma   90.00
#
_symmetry.space_group_name_H-M   'P 1'
#
loop_
_entity.id
_entity.type
_entity.pdbx_description
1 polymer ?
#
loop_
_entity_poly.entity_id
_entity_poly.type
_entity_poly.pdbx_seq_one_letter_code
_entity_poly.pdbx_strand_id
1 'polypeptide(L)'
;SHDDVCLVEFQVPAGHDFKLAHKELDALLKRAQLRPLAVGVHADRKLLQFCYTSEVADSALKLLDEAGLPGELRLRQKLAL
;
A
#
# COMPACT_ATOMS: atom_id res chain seq x y z
N SER A 1 -10.31 20.63 -9.14
CA SER A 1 -9.55 19.68 -9.98
C SER A 1 -9.07 18.62 -9.03
N HIS A 2 -9.79 17.51 -8.89
CA HIS A 2 -9.56 16.56 -7.82
C HIS A 2 -8.42 15.63 -8.22
N ASP A 3 -7.34 15.66 -7.45
CA ASP A 3 -6.22 14.75 -7.52
C ASP A 3 -6.69 13.30 -7.76
N ASP A 4 -6.36 12.75 -8.93
CA ASP A 4 -6.52 11.34 -9.29
C ASP A 4 -5.53 10.49 -8.47
N VAL A 5 -5.78 10.43 -7.15
CA VAL A 5 -5.00 9.63 -6.22
C VAL A 5 -5.72 8.35 -5.86
N CYS A 6 -4.95 7.27 -5.87
CA CYS A 6 -5.35 5.95 -5.45
C CYS A 6 -4.66 5.60 -4.13
N LEU A 7 -5.37 4.83 -3.30
CA LEU A 7 -4.83 4.24 -2.09
C LEU A 7 -4.67 2.74 -2.31
N VAL A 8 -3.45 2.25 -2.19
CA VAL A 8 -3.16 0.83 -2.05
C VAL A 8 -3.12 0.52 -0.57
N GLU A 9 -4.01 -0.36 -0.12
CA GLU A 9 -4.16 -0.75 1.27
C GLU A 9 -3.63 -2.18 1.46
N PHE A 10 -2.81 -2.40 2.49
CA PHE A 10 -2.35 -3.72 2.90
C PHE A 10 -2.75 -4.00 4.34
N GLN A 11 -3.62 -5.00 4.53
CA GLN A 11 -4.10 -5.46 5.82
C GLN A 11 -3.20 -6.59 6.32
N VAL A 12 -2.43 -6.32 7.38
CA VAL A 12 -1.56 -7.31 7.99
C VAL A 12 -2.42 -8.31 8.80
N PRO A 13 -2.25 -9.63 8.60
CA PRO A 13 -3.03 -10.64 9.31
C PRO A 13 -2.87 -10.58 10.83
N ALA A 14 -3.90 -11.07 11.53
CA ALA A 14 -3.78 -11.38 12.95
C ALA A 14 -2.61 -12.36 13.17
N GLY A 15 -1.82 -12.15 14.24
CA GLY A 15 -0.64 -12.96 14.53
C GLY A 15 0.67 -12.58 13.80
N HIS A 16 0.64 -11.75 12.76
CA HIS A 16 1.87 -11.24 12.13
C HIS A 16 2.38 -9.96 12.78
N ASP A 17 3.70 -9.76 12.76
CA ASP A 17 4.34 -8.54 13.25
C ASP A 17 4.13 -7.39 12.26
N PHE A 18 3.36 -6.39 12.71
CA PHE A 18 2.99 -5.24 11.89
C PHE A 18 4.19 -4.36 11.52
N LYS A 19 5.16 -4.21 12.43
CA LYS A 19 6.35 -3.38 12.19
C LYS A 19 7.28 -4.05 11.17
N LEU A 20 7.39 -5.37 11.23
CA LEU A 20 8.15 -6.14 10.25
C LEU A 20 7.52 -6.02 8.87
N ALA A 21 6.21 -6.25 8.75
CA ALA A 21 5.49 -6.11 7.49
C ALA A 21 5.64 -4.71 6.88
N HIS A 22 5.53 -3.64 7.70
CA HIS A 22 5.75 -2.28 7.23
C HIS A 22 7.18 -2.06 6.69
N LYS A 23 8.20 -2.57 7.38
CA LYS A 23 9.59 -2.45 6.96
C LYS A 23 9.87 -3.21 5.66
N GLU A 24 9.30 -4.40 5.49
CA GLU A 24 9.46 -5.21 4.28
C GLU A 24 8.78 -4.55 3.07
N LEU A 25 7.56 -4.05 3.25
CA LEU A 25 6.83 -3.30 2.22
C LEU A 25 7.57 -2.02 1.82
N ASP A 26 8.05 -1.23 2.79
CA ASP A 26 8.84 -0.03 2.50
C ASP A 26 10.12 -0.36 1.72
N ALA A 27 10.83 -1.43 2.09
CA ALA A 27 12.02 -1.87 1.38
C ALA A 27 11.73 -2.34 -0.04
N LEU A 28 10.63 -3.07 -0.24
CA LEU A 28 10.19 -3.55 -1.55
C LEU A 28 9.84 -2.38 -2.48
N LEU A 29 9.01 -1.45 -2.01
CA LEU A 29 8.61 -0.26 -2.76
C LEU A 29 9.82 0.61 -3.14
N LYS A 30 10.76 0.80 -2.21
CA LYS A 30 12.02 1.52 -2.49
C LYS A 30 12.86 0.84 -3.56
N ARG A 31 13.00 -0.49 -3.51
CA ARG A 31 13.77 -1.26 -4.51
C ARG A 31 13.16 -1.16 -5.91
N ALA A 32 11.84 -1.15 -6.00
CA ALA A 32 11.12 -1.01 -7.26
C ALA A 32 11.00 0.45 -7.76
N GLN A 33 11.52 1.43 -7.02
CA GLN A 33 11.37 2.86 -7.32
C GLN A 33 9.91 3.35 -7.31
N LEU A 34 9.01 2.58 -6.69
CA LEU A 34 7.59 2.93 -6.52
C LEU A 34 7.39 3.59 -5.17
N ARG A 35 7.93 4.80 -4.99
CA ARG A 35 7.76 5.54 -3.74
C ARG A 35 6.35 6.14 -3.68
N PRO A 36 5.57 5.88 -2.62
CA PRO A 36 4.25 6.50 -2.44
C PRO A 36 4.36 7.99 -2.14
N LEU A 37 3.33 8.74 -2.55
CA LEU A 37 3.15 10.16 -2.24
C LEU A 37 2.99 10.40 -0.74
N ALA A 38 2.31 9.48 -0.06
CA ALA A 38 2.10 9.48 1.38
C ALA A 38 1.90 8.05 1.88
N VAL A 39 2.29 7.79 3.13
CA VAL A 39 2.09 6.50 3.80
C VAL A 39 1.23 6.71 5.05
N GLY A 40 0.10 6.01 5.13
CA GLY A 40 -0.73 5.93 6.33
C GLY A 40 -0.42 4.64 7.09
N VAL A 41 -0.16 4.76 8.39
CA VAL A 41 0.17 3.62 9.27
C VAL A 41 -0.86 3.56 10.39
N HIS A 42 -1.74 2.57 10.35
CA HIS A 42 -2.82 2.38 11.32
C HIS A 42 -2.57 1.10 12.12
N ALA A 43 -1.73 1.21 13.15
CA ALA A 43 -1.32 0.05 13.94
C ALA A 43 -2.48 -0.58 14.72
N ASP A 44 -3.49 0.20 15.12
CA ASP A 44 -4.71 -0.26 15.80
C ASP A 44 -5.51 -1.23 14.92
N ARG A 45 -5.56 -0.96 13.62
CA ARG A 45 -6.26 -1.78 12.62
C ARG A 45 -5.34 -2.73 11.87
N LYS A 46 -4.03 -2.73 12.17
CA LYS A 46 -3.01 -3.45 11.39
C LYS A 46 -3.07 -3.15 9.88
N LEU A 47 -3.32 -1.89 9.52
CA LEU A 47 -3.50 -1.46 8.14
C LEU A 47 -2.39 -0.49 7.72
N LEU A 48 -1.81 -0.75 6.55
CA LEU A 48 -0.90 0.17 5.86
C LEU A 48 -1.60 0.73 4.63
N GLN A 49 -1.43 2.02 4.37
CA GLN A 49 -1.98 2.70 3.21
C GLN A 49 -0.86 3.41 2.45
N PHE A 50 -0.84 3.24 1.15
CA PHE A 50 0.13 3.85 0.25
C PHE A 50 -0.62 4.68 -0.78
N CYS A 51 -0.40 6.00 -0.74
CA CYS A 51 -1.02 6.93 -1.68
C CYS A 51 -0.17 7.01 -2.95
N TYR A 52 -0.80 6.85 -4.11
CA TYR A 52 -0.19 6.93 -5.43
C TYR A 52 -1.06 7.76 -6.36
N THR A 53 -0.49 8.25 -7.45
CA THR A 53 -1.31 8.69 -8.59
C THR A 53 -1.87 7.47 -9.32
N SER A 54 -2.97 7.64 -10.04
CA SER A 54 -3.60 6.57 -10.83
C SER A 54 -2.64 5.89 -11.81
N GLU A 55 -1.68 6.61 -12.37
CA GLU A 55 -0.72 6.08 -13.36
C GLU A 55 0.19 4.99 -12.81
N VAL A 56 0.55 5.06 -11.52
CA VAL A 56 1.50 4.12 -10.89
C VAL A 56 0.85 3.19 -9.85
N ALA A 57 -0.41 3.44 -9.49
CA ALA A 57 -1.12 2.67 -8.48
C ALA A 57 -1.26 1.19 -8.84
N ASP A 58 -1.60 0.87 -10.09
CA ASP A 58 -1.68 -0.51 -10.59
C ASP A 58 -0.33 -1.22 -10.53
N SER A 59 0.76 -0.51 -10.87
CA SER A 59 2.11 -1.08 -10.81
C SER A 59 2.54 -1.38 -9.37
N ALA A 60 2.21 -0.49 -8.43
CA ALA A 60 2.46 -0.70 -7.01
C ALA A 60 1.62 -1.86 -6.46
N LEU A 61 0.32 -1.92 -6.79
CA LEU A 61 -0.57 -3.01 -6.40
C LEU A 61 -0.02 -4.36 -6.89
N LYS A 62 0.31 -4.45 -8.17
CA LYS A 62 0.83 -5.68 -8.77
C LYS A 62 2.14 -6.14 -8.12
N LEU A 63 3.08 -5.21 -7.87
CA LEU A 63 4.33 -5.53 -7.18
C LEU A 63 4.09 -6.12 -5.78
N LEU A 64 3.15 -5.54 -5.03
CA LEU A 64 2.83 -5.99 -3.67
C LEU A 64 2.13 -7.36 -3.68
N ASP A 65 1.28 -7.62 -4.69
CA ASP A 65 0.64 -8.91 -4.91
C ASP A 65 1.67 -10.00 -5.29
N GLU A 66 2.56 -9.69 -6.24
CA GLU A 66 3.64 -10.57 -6.70
C GLU A 66 4.67 -10.89 -5.62
N ALA A 67 4.82 -10.03 -4.60
CA ALA A 67 5.69 -10.28 -3.46
C ALA A 67 5.18 -11.42 -2.55
N GLY A 68 3.91 -11.82 -2.68
CA GLY A 68 3.34 -12.95 -1.95
C GLY A 68 3.33 -12.76 -0.43
N LEU A 69 3.28 -11.51 0.03
CA LEU A 69 3.25 -11.21 1.47
C LEU A 69 1.93 -11.68 2.09
N PRO A 70 1.95 -12.32 3.27
CA PRO A 70 0.73 -12.75 3.93
C PRO A 70 -0.07 -11.53 4.37
N GLY A 71 -1.21 -11.29 3.72
CA GLY A 71 -2.09 -10.16 3.99
C GLY A 71 -3.16 -9.99 2.91
N GLU A 72 -4.06 -9.03 3.12
CA GLU A 72 -5.06 -8.67 2.13
C GLU A 72 -4.68 -7.33 1.48
N LEU A 73 -4.62 -7.32 0.16
CA LEU A 73 -4.27 -6.15 -0.63
C LEU A 73 -5.53 -5.59 -1.32
N ARG A 74 -5.73 -4.27 -1.25
CA ARG A 74 -6.89 -3.60 -1.87
C ARG A 74 -6.46 -2.31 -2.56
N LEU A 75 -7.05 -2.04 -3.72
CA LEU A 75 -6.94 -0.75 -4.40
C LEU A 75 -8.22 0.06 -4.19
N ARG A 76 -8.09 1.28 -3.67
CA ARG A 76 -9.19 2.22 -3.49
C ARG A 76 -8.94 3.48 -4.30
N GLN A 77 -9.80 3.70 -5.27
CA GLN A 77 -9.85 4.96 -6.02
C GLN A 77 -10.70 5.96 -5.23
N LYS A 78 -10.20 7.16 -4.98
CA LYS A 78 -11.05 8.24 -4.46
C LYS A 78 -11.88 8.78 -5.61
N LEU A 79 -13.12 8.31 -5.74
CA LEU A 79 -14.09 8.97 -6.60
C LEU A 79 -14.40 10.34 -5.97
N ALA A 80 -13.94 11.42 -6.58
CA ALA A 80 -14.43 12.74 -6.24
C ALA A 80 -15.92 12.79 -6.59
N LEU A 81 -16.77 13.00 -5.57
CA LEU A 81 -18.22 13.22 -5.71
C LEU A 81 -18.50 14.66 -6.12
#